data_AF-A0ABD7QZA4-F1
#
_entry.id   AF-A0ABD7QZA4-F1
#
_cell.length_a   1.000
_cell.length_b   1.000
_cell.length_c   1.000
_cell.angle_alpha   90.00
_cell.angle_beta   90.00
_cell.angle_gamma   90.00
#
_symmetry.space_group_name_H-M   'P 1'
#
loop_
_entity.id
_entity.type
_entity.pdbx_description
1 polymer ?
#
loop_
_entity_poly.entity_id
_entity_poly.type
_entity_poly.pdbx_seq_one_letter_code
_entity_poly.pdbx_strand_id
1 'polypeptide(L)'
;MGENTAVADHRPTPRGGAALTLRARKPGYAVMQECLAIQAEGPARTGWQRFWGHDPLRDEARSWFKGAVGERQVAAQLDALGSEFTVLHAVPVGKSTTDIDHVVVGSTGVFSINTKNHSGQKVWAGGRTLMVNGQRTPHVHRALAEGERATRLLSAAAGGPVPVQPVLVIAAGTLQFGKTAPAVVTVEPRQIGAWIRDLPRVHSDEAVRFLSMLAEERGTWHVEAVVVNDTLRHVQRFERLEREIGQAARRKRMMRRAVAVAVLAVPAGALLGYWWAIAGAALTASS
;
A
#
# COMPACT_ATOMS: atom_id res chain seq x y z
N MET A 1 52.73 -43.35 -0.72
CA MET A 1 52.46 -42.19 -1.58
C MET A 1 51.03 -42.29 -2.06
N GLY A 2 50.18 -41.30 -1.72
CA GLY A 2 48.80 -41.21 -2.20
C GLY A 2 47.79 -41.02 -1.06
N GLU A 3 47.93 -39.94 -0.29
CA GLU A 3 46.94 -39.55 0.73
C GLU A 3 45.90 -38.64 0.05
N ASN A 4 44.64 -39.08 0.03
CA ASN A 4 43.54 -38.42 -0.65
C ASN A 4 42.89 -37.39 0.30
N THR A 5 43.23 -36.11 0.13
CA THR A 5 42.63 -35.00 0.89
C THR A 5 41.18 -34.76 0.43
N ALA A 6 40.22 -35.15 1.26
CA ALA A 6 38.83 -34.74 1.14
C ALA A 6 38.66 -33.28 1.63
N VAL A 7 38.32 -32.38 0.71
CA VAL A 7 37.95 -31.00 1.01
C VAL A 7 36.56 -31.00 1.64
N ALA A 8 36.46 -30.58 2.90
CA ALA A 8 35.19 -30.41 3.59
C ALA A 8 34.43 -29.20 3.00
N ASP A 9 33.28 -29.46 2.37
CA ASP A 9 32.29 -28.46 1.94
C ASP A 9 31.69 -27.77 3.18
N HIS A 10 32.26 -26.63 3.57
CA HIS A 10 31.77 -25.83 4.68
C HIS A 10 30.59 -24.97 4.20
N ARG A 11 29.39 -25.58 4.10
CA ARG A 11 28.16 -24.79 3.92
C ARG A 11 27.87 -24.02 5.20
N PRO A 12 27.71 -22.69 5.14
CA PRO A 12 27.36 -21.92 6.33
C PRO A 12 25.97 -22.34 6.82
N THR A 13 25.90 -22.85 8.05
CA THR A 13 24.65 -23.04 8.78
C THR A 13 23.90 -21.72 8.87
N PRO A 14 22.61 -21.65 8.49
CA PRO A 14 21.82 -20.44 8.64
C PRO A 14 21.74 -20.11 10.15
N ARG A 15 22.29 -18.97 10.54
CA ARG A 15 22.16 -18.46 11.91
C ARG A 15 20.67 -18.22 12.17
N GLY A 16 20.12 -18.95 13.14
CA GLY A 16 18.71 -18.90 13.51
C GLY A 16 18.25 -17.49 13.86
N GLY A 17 17.53 -16.87 12.95
CA GLY A 17 16.49 -15.91 13.33
C GLY A 17 15.26 -16.73 13.72
N ALA A 18 14.68 -16.46 14.88
CA ALA A 18 13.41 -17.08 15.27
C ALA A 18 12.40 -16.99 14.12
N ALA A 19 11.69 -18.09 13.83
CA ALA A 19 10.64 -18.10 12.82
C ALA A 19 9.54 -17.11 13.23
N LEU A 20 9.62 -15.87 12.75
CA LEU A 20 8.64 -14.84 13.07
C LEU A 20 7.27 -15.33 12.59
N THR A 21 6.28 -15.49 13.46
CA THR A 21 4.88 -15.77 13.03
C THR A 21 4.42 -14.78 11.96
N LEU A 22 3.49 -15.15 11.06
CA LEU A 22 3.00 -14.23 10.02
C LEU A 22 2.43 -12.92 10.60
N ARG A 23 1.98 -12.92 11.86
CA ARG A 23 1.54 -11.72 12.61
C ARG A 23 2.57 -10.58 12.64
N ALA A 24 3.87 -10.88 12.48
CA ALA A 24 4.92 -9.87 12.54
C ALA A 24 5.11 -9.10 11.22
N ARG A 25 4.52 -9.57 10.11
CA ARG A 25 4.68 -8.93 8.80
C ARG A 25 3.89 -7.62 8.74
N LYS A 26 4.48 -6.62 8.10
CA LYS A 26 3.86 -5.30 7.92
C LYS A 26 3.09 -5.24 6.60
N PRO A 27 1.94 -4.53 6.56
CA PRO A 27 1.17 -4.34 5.33
C PRO A 27 1.96 -3.53 4.30
N GLY A 28 1.72 -3.78 3.01
CA GLY A 28 2.43 -3.07 1.95
C GLY A 28 3.89 -3.49 1.76
N TYR A 29 4.38 -4.55 2.42
CA TYR A 29 5.80 -4.86 2.40
C TYR A 29 6.34 -5.08 0.97
N ALA A 30 5.73 -5.96 0.18
CA ALA A 30 6.18 -6.26 -1.18
C ALA A 30 6.19 -5.01 -2.08
N VAL A 31 5.11 -4.23 -2.07
CA VAL A 31 5.00 -2.99 -2.85
C VAL A 31 5.97 -1.90 -2.37
N MET A 32 6.30 -1.84 -1.08
CA MET A 32 7.35 -0.95 -0.56
C MET A 32 8.73 -1.37 -1.05
N GLN A 33 9.03 -2.67 -1.10
CA GLN A 33 10.31 -3.16 -1.60
C GLN A 33 10.51 -2.76 -3.07
N GLU A 34 9.51 -2.99 -3.91
CA GLU A 34 9.56 -2.61 -5.33
C GLU A 34 9.68 -1.09 -5.51
N CYS A 35 8.92 -0.31 -4.74
CA CYS A 35 9.03 1.14 -4.74
C CYS A 35 10.45 1.61 -4.39
N LEU A 36 11.08 0.99 -3.38
CA LEU A 36 12.42 1.35 -2.92
C LEU A 36 13.52 0.85 -3.85
N ALA A 37 13.32 -0.29 -4.51
CA ALA A 37 14.22 -0.81 -5.54
C ALA A 37 14.31 0.16 -6.72
N ILE A 38 13.17 0.53 -7.30
CA ILE A 38 13.09 1.52 -8.39
C ILE A 38 13.64 2.88 -7.97
N GLN A 39 13.43 3.28 -6.71
CA GLN A 39 14.03 4.52 -6.19
C GLN A 39 15.55 4.47 -6.09
N ALA A 40 16.13 3.31 -5.77
CA ALA A 40 17.57 3.16 -5.56
C ALA A 40 18.36 3.23 -6.88
N GLU A 41 17.74 2.92 -8.01
CA GLU A 41 18.36 2.98 -9.34
C GLU A 41 18.53 4.41 -9.88
N GLY A 42 17.85 5.39 -9.29
CA GLY A 42 17.86 6.77 -9.76
C GLY A 42 19.00 7.63 -9.18
N PRO A 43 19.44 8.68 -9.91
CA PRO A 43 20.40 9.64 -9.38
C PRO A 43 19.82 10.40 -8.18
N ALA A 44 20.69 10.77 -7.24
CA ALA A 44 20.30 11.58 -6.10
C ALA A 44 19.87 12.99 -6.52
N ARG A 45 18.82 13.52 -5.90
CA ARG A 45 18.38 14.91 -6.13
C ARG A 45 19.46 15.92 -5.73
N THR A 46 19.66 16.94 -6.55
CA THR A 46 20.58 18.06 -6.28
C THR A 46 20.04 18.99 -5.18
N GLY A 47 20.91 19.80 -4.58
CA GLY A 47 20.51 20.80 -3.58
C GLY A 47 19.45 21.78 -4.11
N TRP A 48 19.60 22.23 -5.36
CA TRP A 48 18.63 23.08 -6.05
C TRP A 48 17.26 22.41 -6.20
N GLN A 49 17.21 21.16 -6.65
CA GLN A 49 15.96 20.39 -6.76
C GLN A 49 15.25 20.26 -5.41
N ARG A 50 16.01 20.05 -4.32
CA ARG A 50 15.47 20.00 -2.95
C ARG A 50 14.93 21.35 -2.48
N PHE A 51 15.59 22.45 -2.85
CA PHE A 51 15.19 23.80 -2.52
C PHE A 51 13.83 24.16 -3.16
N TRP A 52 13.67 23.91 -4.46
CA TRP A 52 12.42 24.17 -5.20
C TRP A 52 11.30 23.16 -4.93
N GLY A 53 11.56 22.13 -4.13
CA GLY A 53 10.56 21.12 -3.79
C GLY A 53 10.21 20.22 -4.97
N HIS A 54 11.18 19.84 -5.81
CA HIS A 54 11.00 18.79 -6.81
C HIS A 54 10.57 17.49 -6.14
N ASP A 55 9.60 16.80 -6.74
CA ASP A 55 9.08 15.52 -6.26
C ASP A 55 10.23 14.50 -6.11
N PRO A 56 10.46 13.94 -4.91
CA PRO A 56 11.46 12.89 -4.72
C PRO A 56 11.12 11.60 -5.44
N LEU A 57 9.83 11.37 -5.71
CA LEU A 57 9.33 10.12 -6.24
C LEU A 57 9.53 10.07 -7.75
N ARG A 58 10.26 9.06 -8.21
CA ARG A 58 10.37 8.71 -9.62
C ARG A 58 9.01 8.26 -10.16
N ASP A 59 8.76 8.56 -11.43
CA ASP A 59 7.48 8.24 -12.04
C ASP A 59 7.25 6.74 -12.15
N GLU A 60 8.30 5.93 -12.35
CA GLU A 60 8.19 4.47 -12.38
C GLU A 60 7.87 3.87 -11.00
N ALA A 61 8.29 4.53 -9.92
CA ALA A 61 7.98 4.12 -8.54
C ALA A 61 6.58 4.57 -8.08
N ARG A 62 5.90 5.43 -8.85
CA ARG A 62 4.67 6.10 -8.42
C ARG A 62 3.50 5.14 -8.19
N SER A 63 3.34 4.14 -9.06
CA SER A 63 2.30 3.12 -8.93
C SER A 63 2.52 2.26 -7.68
N TRP A 64 3.77 1.85 -7.43
CA TRP A 64 4.18 1.07 -6.26
C TRP A 64 4.03 1.86 -4.95
N PHE A 65 4.46 3.11 -4.93
CA PHE A 65 4.26 4.02 -3.79
C PHE A 65 2.76 4.16 -3.47
N LYS A 66 1.93 4.38 -4.49
CA LYS A 66 0.48 4.48 -4.33
C LYS A 66 -0.12 3.18 -3.81
N GLY A 67 0.36 2.04 -4.30
CA GLY A 67 0.01 0.70 -3.80
C GLY A 67 0.29 0.56 -2.30
N ALA A 68 1.51 0.86 -1.88
CA ALA A 68 1.95 0.78 -0.47
C ALA A 68 1.13 1.67 0.46
N VAL A 69 0.80 2.89 0.02
CA VAL A 69 -0.09 3.80 0.78
C VAL A 69 -1.50 3.22 0.88
N GLY A 70 -2.00 2.61 -0.20
CA GLY A 70 -3.31 1.97 -0.22
C GLY A 70 -3.40 0.80 0.75
N GLU A 71 -2.44 -0.12 0.70
CA GLU A 71 -2.40 -1.28 1.61
C GLU A 71 -2.29 -0.87 3.07
N ARG A 72 -1.48 0.15 3.41
CA ARG A 72 -1.41 0.67 4.78
C ARG A 72 -2.73 1.29 5.23
N GLN A 73 -3.43 1.98 4.34
CA GLN A 73 -4.75 2.55 4.65
C GLN A 73 -5.77 1.45 4.96
N VAL A 74 -5.80 0.38 4.16
CA VAL A 74 -6.69 -0.76 4.38
C VAL A 74 -6.32 -1.50 5.66
N ALA A 75 -5.03 -1.76 5.88
CA ALA A 75 -4.56 -2.39 7.10
C ALA A 75 -4.98 -1.64 8.36
N ALA A 76 -4.91 -0.29 8.38
CA ALA A 76 -5.40 0.49 9.51
C ALA A 76 -6.91 0.30 9.80
N GLN A 77 -7.72 0.00 8.78
CA GLN A 77 -9.14 -0.31 8.95
C GLN A 77 -9.35 -1.74 9.47
N LEU A 78 -8.50 -2.68 9.04
CA LEU A 78 -8.53 -4.07 9.49
C LEU A 78 -8.01 -4.21 10.93
N ASP A 79 -6.97 -3.49 11.30
CA ASP A 79 -6.42 -3.45 12.67
C ASP A 79 -7.45 -2.92 13.69
N ALA A 80 -8.42 -2.11 13.21
CA ALA A 80 -9.53 -1.60 14.01
C ALA A 80 -10.72 -2.58 14.11
N LEU A 81 -10.60 -3.81 13.60
CA LEU A 81 -11.64 -4.82 13.75
C LEU A 81 -11.79 -5.30 15.20
N GLY A 82 -10.71 -5.29 15.97
CA GLY A 82 -10.65 -5.74 17.36
C GLY A 82 -9.98 -7.10 17.51
N SER A 83 -9.83 -7.56 18.76
CA SER A 83 -9.08 -8.78 19.09
C SER A 83 -9.81 -10.08 18.74
N GLU A 84 -11.10 -10.01 18.40
CA GLU A 84 -11.86 -11.18 17.94
C GLU A 84 -11.54 -11.57 16.47
N PHE A 85 -10.79 -10.72 15.76
CA PHE A 85 -10.29 -10.99 14.42
C PHE A 85 -8.76 -11.16 14.43
N THR A 86 -8.29 -12.17 13.71
CA THR A 86 -6.88 -12.31 13.37
C THR A 86 -6.64 -11.70 11.99
N VAL A 87 -5.78 -10.69 11.93
CA VAL A 87 -5.40 -10.01 10.69
C VAL A 87 -3.94 -10.33 10.38
N LEU A 88 -3.69 -10.84 9.19
CA LEU A 88 -2.38 -11.16 8.66
C LEU A 88 -2.12 -10.33 7.42
N HIS A 89 -0.89 -9.87 7.24
CA HIS A 89 -0.51 -9.04 6.10
C HIS A 89 0.65 -9.66 5.33
N ALA A 90 0.71 -9.37 4.02
CA ALA A 90 1.75 -9.89 3.12
C ALA A 90 1.92 -11.41 3.29
N VAL A 91 0.81 -12.15 3.16
CA VAL A 91 0.79 -13.59 3.37
C VAL A 91 1.34 -14.27 2.11
N PRO A 92 2.48 -14.97 2.18
CA PRO A 92 3.14 -15.52 1.00
C PRO A 92 2.33 -16.70 0.47
N VAL A 93 2.14 -16.82 -0.85
CA VAL A 93 1.34 -17.94 -1.38
C VAL A 93 1.98 -18.68 -2.55
N GLY A 94 2.17 -19.99 -2.36
CA GLY A 94 2.63 -20.91 -3.41
C GLY A 94 4.16 -20.95 -3.56
N LYS A 95 4.67 -21.01 -4.79
CA LYS A 95 6.12 -20.91 -5.11
C LYS A 95 6.50 -19.58 -5.77
N SER A 96 5.51 -18.70 -5.95
CA SER A 96 5.66 -17.40 -6.62
C SER A 96 5.98 -16.31 -5.60
N THR A 97 6.59 -15.21 -6.07
CA THR A 97 6.87 -13.99 -5.29
C THR A 97 5.64 -13.13 -4.99
N THR A 98 4.42 -13.60 -5.28
CA THR A 98 3.19 -12.83 -5.07
C THR A 98 2.58 -13.17 -3.71
N ASP A 99 2.57 -12.18 -2.83
CA ASP A 99 1.91 -12.25 -1.52
C ASP A 99 0.42 -11.85 -1.66
N ILE A 100 -0.44 -12.42 -0.80
CA ILE A 100 -1.78 -11.90 -0.53
C ILE A 100 -1.63 -10.67 0.35
N ASP A 101 -2.27 -9.55 -0.02
CA ASP A 101 -2.14 -8.29 0.72
C ASP A 101 -2.56 -8.47 2.18
N HIS A 102 -3.79 -8.99 2.42
CA HIS A 102 -4.27 -9.32 3.76
C HIS A 102 -5.13 -10.60 3.81
N VAL A 103 -5.01 -11.35 4.91
CA VAL A 103 -5.93 -12.42 5.29
C VAL A 103 -6.56 -12.06 6.62
N VAL A 104 -7.89 -12.19 6.72
CA VAL A 104 -8.65 -11.95 7.95
C VAL A 104 -9.39 -13.22 8.35
N VAL A 105 -9.24 -13.64 9.59
CA VAL A 105 -9.95 -14.77 10.19
C VAL A 105 -10.78 -14.24 11.36
N GLY A 106 -12.08 -14.55 11.38
CA GLY A 106 -12.95 -14.19 12.50
C GLY A 106 -14.25 -14.96 12.50
N SER A 107 -15.15 -14.62 13.42
CA SER A 107 -16.43 -15.34 13.58
C SER A 107 -17.34 -15.24 12.35
N THR A 108 -17.13 -14.22 11.51
CA THR A 108 -17.91 -13.97 10.29
C THR A 108 -17.33 -14.62 9.03
N GLY A 109 -16.18 -15.30 9.14
CA GLY A 109 -15.57 -16.06 8.04
C GLY A 109 -14.07 -15.87 7.92
N VAL A 110 -13.52 -16.37 6.81
CA VAL A 110 -12.13 -16.15 6.40
C VAL A 110 -12.11 -15.39 5.08
N PHE A 111 -11.30 -14.33 5.00
CA PHE A 111 -11.28 -13.40 3.87
C PHE A 111 -9.87 -13.26 3.30
N SER A 112 -9.74 -13.29 1.96
CA SER A 112 -8.56 -12.84 1.23
C SER A 112 -8.84 -11.46 0.68
N ILE A 113 -8.11 -10.46 1.16
CA ILE A 113 -8.39 -9.06 0.85
C ILE A 113 -7.27 -8.53 -0.04
N ASN A 114 -7.65 -8.12 -1.25
CA ASN A 114 -6.74 -7.53 -2.21
C ASN A 114 -7.03 -6.02 -2.35
N THR A 115 -6.00 -5.21 -2.19
CA THR A 115 -6.09 -3.74 -2.15
C THR A 115 -5.67 -3.13 -3.48
N LYS A 116 -6.48 -2.20 -3.99
CA LYS A 116 -6.18 -1.44 -5.22
C LYS A 116 -6.38 0.04 -5.01
N ASN A 117 -5.28 0.79 -5.11
CA ASN A 117 -5.31 2.23 -4.96
C ASN A 117 -5.45 2.95 -6.32
N HIS A 118 -6.70 3.25 -6.66
CA HIS A 118 -7.11 4.05 -7.80
C HIS A 118 -7.61 5.45 -7.39
N SER A 119 -7.13 6.03 -6.27
CA SER A 119 -7.56 7.35 -5.81
C SER A 119 -7.49 8.39 -6.94
N GLY A 120 -8.55 9.20 -7.07
CA GLY A 120 -8.71 10.19 -8.14
C GLY A 120 -9.23 9.64 -9.47
N GLN A 121 -9.40 8.32 -9.62
CA GLN A 121 -9.91 7.69 -10.84
C GLN A 121 -11.36 7.24 -10.66
N LYS A 122 -12.08 7.13 -11.78
CA LYS A 122 -13.43 6.55 -11.82
C LYS A 122 -13.31 5.04 -11.94
N VAL A 123 -13.93 4.32 -11.01
CA VAL A 123 -13.97 2.86 -10.99
C VAL A 123 -15.40 2.39 -11.16
N TRP A 124 -15.59 1.40 -12.02
CA TRP A 124 -16.86 0.70 -12.20
C TRP A 124 -16.66 -0.79 -11.96
N ALA A 125 -17.57 -1.42 -11.21
CA ALA A 125 -17.55 -2.86 -10.94
C ALA A 125 -18.92 -3.49 -11.24
N GLY A 126 -18.94 -4.65 -11.90
CA GLY A 126 -20.15 -5.40 -12.16
C GLY A 126 -19.88 -6.77 -12.77
N GLY A 127 -20.53 -7.82 -12.23
CA GLY A 127 -20.22 -9.21 -12.56
C GLY A 127 -18.72 -9.48 -12.43
N ARG A 128 -18.11 -10.08 -13.47
CA ARG A 128 -16.66 -10.37 -13.50
C ARG A 128 -15.79 -9.23 -14.03
N THR A 129 -16.35 -8.04 -14.24
CA THR A 129 -15.66 -6.92 -14.88
C THR A 129 -15.40 -5.80 -13.89
N LEU A 130 -14.18 -5.26 -13.95
CA LEU A 130 -13.81 -4.04 -13.25
C LEU A 130 -13.07 -3.11 -14.20
N MET A 131 -13.54 -1.86 -14.26
CA MET A 131 -13.01 -0.83 -15.15
C MET A 131 -12.45 0.33 -14.35
N VAL A 132 -11.30 0.85 -14.77
CA VAL A 132 -10.65 2.04 -14.22
C VAL A 132 -10.51 3.05 -15.34
N ASN A 133 -11.12 4.22 -15.20
CA ASN A 133 -11.18 5.26 -16.25
C ASN A 133 -11.60 4.70 -17.63
N GLY A 134 -12.59 3.80 -17.63
CA GLY A 134 -13.11 3.18 -18.85
C GLY A 134 -12.31 1.97 -19.36
N GLN A 135 -11.17 1.63 -18.75
CA GLN A 135 -10.33 0.51 -19.19
C GLN A 135 -10.56 -0.72 -18.31
N ARG A 136 -10.80 -1.89 -18.94
CA ARG A 136 -10.96 -3.17 -18.22
C ARG A 136 -9.66 -3.59 -17.55
N THR A 137 -9.77 -4.14 -16.36
CA THR A 137 -8.63 -4.60 -15.55
C THR A 137 -8.78 -6.07 -15.17
N PRO A 138 -7.67 -6.77 -14.87
CA PRO A 138 -7.71 -8.17 -14.45
C PRO A 138 -8.02 -8.34 -12.95
N HIS A 139 -8.36 -7.27 -12.21
CA HIS A 139 -8.41 -7.28 -10.74
C HIS A 139 -9.38 -8.32 -10.17
N VAL A 140 -10.58 -8.45 -10.76
CA VAL A 140 -11.58 -9.45 -10.32
C VAL A 140 -11.08 -10.87 -10.51
N HIS A 141 -10.50 -11.17 -11.68
CA HIS A 141 -9.97 -12.50 -11.96
C HIS A 141 -8.82 -12.87 -11.01
N ARG A 142 -7.91 -11.92 -10.74
CA ARG A 142 -6.80 -12.14 -9.81
C ARG A 142 -7.28 -12.37 -8.38
N ALA A 143 -8.24 -11.59 -7.90
CA ALA A 143 -8.80 -11.76 -6.56
C ALA A 143 -9.50 -13.12 -6.39
N LEU A 144 -10.24 -13.60 -7.40
CA LEU A 144 -10.84 -14.94 -7.37
C LEU A 144 -9.78 -16.03 -7.28
N ALA A 145 -8.76 -15.98 -8.14
CA ALA A 145 -7.67 -16.97 -8.15
C ALA A 145 -6.87 -16.96 -6.84
N GLU A 146 -6.74 -15.79 -6.21
CA GLU A 146 -6.12 -15.62 -4.89
C GLU A 146 -6.97 -16.29 -3.79
N GLY A 147 -8.27 -16.01 -3.74
CA GLY A 147 -9.18 -16.63 -2.77
C GLY A 147 -9.29 -18.15 -2.92
N GLU A 148 -9.33 -18.66 -4.16
CA GLU A 148 -9.30 -20.11 -4.45
C GLU A 148 -8.01 -20.75 -3.96
N ARG A 149 -6.87 -20.07 -4.16
CA ARG A 149 -5.57 -20.54 -3.66
C ARG A 149 -5.53 -20.57 -2.15
N ALA A 150 -6.00 -19.51 -1.49
CA ALA A 150 -6.07 -19.43 -0.03
C ALA A 150 -6.98 -20.52 0.54
N THR A 151 -8.15 -20.72 -0.06
CA THR A 151 -9.08 -21.81 0.27
C THR A 151 -8.38 -23.16 0.22
N ARG A 152 -7.68 -23.47 -0.87
CA ARG A 152 -6.98 -24.75 -1.04
C ARG A 152 -5.91 -24.97 0.03
N LEU A 153 -5.09 -23.95 0.31
CA LEU A 153 -3.98 -24.04 1.27
C LEU A 153 -4.50 -24.21 2.71
N LEU A 154 -5.44 -23.37 3.12
CA LEU A 154 -5.99 -23.42 4.47
C LEU A 154 -6.82 -24.68 4.70
N SER A 155 -7.57 -25.15 3.69
CA SER A 155 -8.33 -26.40 3.77
C SER A 155 -7.40 -27.62 3.94
N ALA A 156 -6.28 -27.64 3.21
CA ALA A 156 -5.29 -28.71 3.35
C ALA A 156 -4.67 -28.75 4.75
N ALA A 157 -4.33 -27.58 5.31
CA ALA A 157 -3.81 -27.47 6.68
C ALA A 157 -4.85 -27.83 7.75
N ALA A 158 -6.13 -27.52 7.51
CA ALA A 158 -7.23 -27.81 8.43
C ALA A 158 -7.73 -29.27 8.37
N GLY A 159 -7.36 -30.03 7.32
CA GLY A 159 -7.90 -31.37 7.08
C GLY A 159 -9.38 -31.38 6.68
N GLY A 160 -9.90 -30.26 6.18
CA GLY A 160 -11.32 -30.10 5.84
C GLY A 160 -11.60 -28.80 5.08
N PRO A 161 -12.80 -28.61 4.51
CA PRO A 161 -13.11 -27.44 3.70
C PRO A 161 -13.15 -26.16 4.54
N VAL A 162 -12.30 -25.19 4.18
CA VAL A 162 -12.26 -23.84 4.76
C VAL A 162 -12.38 -22.82 3.61
N PRO A 163 -13.62 -22.37 3.28
CA PRO A 163 -13.81 -21.39 2.23
C PRO A 163 -13.20 -20.04 2.62
N VAL A 164 -12.37 -19.49 1.73
CA VAL A 164 -11.79 -18.15 1.87
C VAL A 164 -12.47 -17.22 0.87
N GLN A 165 -13.24 -16.25 1.37
CA GLN A 165 -13.98 -15.29 0.55
C GLN A 165 -13.03 -14.22 0.00
N PRO A 166 -12.89 -14.07 -1.33
CA PRO A 166 -12.13 -12.97 -1.89
C PRO A 166 -12.90 -11.64 -1.76
N VAL A 167 -12.16 -10.58 -1.44
CA VAL A 167 -12.65 -9.21 -1.30
C VAL A 167 -11.69 -8.25 -2.00
N LEU A 168 -12.24 -7.34 -2.81
CA LEU A 168 -11.50 -6.24 -3.42
C LEU A 168 -11.78 -4.95 -2.67
N VAL A 169 -10.73 -4.36 -2.10
CA VAL A 169 -10.81 -3.04 -1.47
C VAL A 169 -10.21 -2.00 -2.40
N ILE A 170 -11.04 -1.05 -2.82
CA ILE A 170 -10.66 -0.09 -3.87
C ILE A 170 -10.75 1.33 -3.35
N ALA A 171 -9.60 1.99 -3.20
CA ALA A 171 -9.58 3.44 -3.04
C ALA A 171 -9.81 4.06 -4.42
N ALA A 172 -10.92 4.76 -4.62
CA ALA A 172 -11.28 5.41 -5.88
C ALA A 172 -11.61 6.90 -5.68
N GLY A 173 -11.61 7.68 -6.76
CA GLY A 173 -12.27 9.01 -6.74
C GLY A 173 -13.80 8.87 -6.81
N THR A 174 -14.27 7.86 -7.53
CA THR A 174 -15.69 7.46 -7.55
C THR A 174 -15.74 5.96 -7.80
N LEU A 175 -16.53 5.24 -7.01
CA LEU A 175 -16.82 3.82 -7.19
C LEU A 175 -18.29 3.65 -7.56
N GLN A 176 -18.56 3.06 -8.73
CA GLN A 176 -19.90 2.81 -9.25
C GLN A 176 -20.12 1.32 -9.47
N PHE A 177 -21.37 0.88 -9.26
CA PHE A 177 -21.77 -0.51 -9.48
C PHE A 177 -22.69 -0.63 -10.68
N GLY A 178 -22.50 -1.69 -11.47
CA GLY A 178 -23.41 -2.06 -12.55
C GLY A 178 -24.72 -2.66 -12.05
N LYS A 179 -25.62 -2.97 -12.99
CA LYS A 179 -26.88 -3.69 -12.69
C LYS A 179 -26.63 -5.09 -12.14
N THR A 180 -25.57 -5.75 -12.62
CA THR A 180 -25.14 -7.06 -12.13
C THR A 180 -24.19 -6.86 -10.96
N ALA A 181 -24.51 -7.48 -9.83
CA ALA A 181 -23.65 -7.45 -8.65
C ALA A 181 -22.22 -7.94 -8.99
N PRO A 182 -21.17 -7.33 -8.43
CA PRO A 182 -19.80 -7.82 -8.59
C PRO A 182 -19.64 -9.28 -8.16
N ALA A 183 -18.90 -10.06 -8.94
CA ALA A 183 -18.57 -11.46 -8.64
C ALA A 183 -17.59 -11.59 -7.47
N VAL A 184 -16.88 -10.51 -7.13
CA VAL A 184 -16.05 -10.37 -5.93
C VAL A 184 -16.57 -9.18 -5.16
N VAL A 185 -16.81 -9.36 -3.86
CA VAL A 185 -17.19 -8.28 -2.96
C VAL A 185 -16.23 -7.11 -3.17
N THR A 186 -16.77 -5.94 -3.50
CA THR A 186 -15.96 -4.76 -3.80
C THR A 186 -16.41 -3.61 -2.91
N VAL A 187 -15.51 -3.10 -2.07
CA VAL A 187 -15.80 -2.05 -1.09
C VAL A 187 -14.71 -0.98 -1.08
N GLU A 188 -15.01 0.19 -0.53
CA GLU A 188 -14.00 1.21 -0.26
C GLU A 188 -13.24 0.91 1.05
N PRO A 189 -12.00 1.43 1.23
CA PRO A 189 -11.22 1.20 2.46
C PRO A 189 -11.99 1.49 3.74
N ARG A 190 -12.73 2.60 3.80
CA ARG A 190 -13.52 2.98 4.99
C ARG A 190 -14.69 2.05 5.33
N GLN A 191 -15.09 1.19 4.39
CA GLN A 191 -16.25 0.31 4.54
C GLN A 191 -15.87 -1.10 4.98
N ILE A 192 -14.62 -1.53 4.74
CA ILE A 192 -14.21 -2.93 4.94
C ILE A 192 -14.42 -3.43 6.38
N GLY A 193 -14.08 -2.61 7.38
CA GLY A 193 -14.20 -3.00 8.78
C GLY A 193 -15.65 -3.21 9.21
N ALA A 194 -16.55 -2.29 8.85
CA ALA A 194 -17.98 -2.44 9.10
C ALA A 194 -18.57 -3.61 8.33
N TRP A 195 -18.23 -3.73 7.04
CA TRP A 195 -18.71 -4.83 6.21
C TRP A 195 -18.35 -6.21 6.78
N ILE A 196 -17.12 -6.42 7.28
CA ILE A 196 -16.73 -7.69 7.91
C ILE A 196 -17.51 -7.98 9.19
N ARG A 197 -17.77 -6.96 10.03
CA ARG A 197 -18.47 -7.11 11.32
C ARG A 197 -19.97 -7.33 11.16
N ASP A 198 -20.58 -6.74 10.15
CA ASP A 198 -22.02 -6.81 9.93
C ASP A 198 -22.47 -8.14 9.30
N LEU A 199 -21.52 -8.99 8.88
CA LEU A 199 -21.81 -10.32 8.38
C LEU A 199 -22.29 -11.26 9.50
N PRO A 200 -23.15 -12.25 9.20
CA PRO A 200 -23.57 -13.25 10.18
C PRO A 200 -22.38 -14.04 10.74
N ARG A 201 -22.48 -14.45 12.00
CA ARG A 201 -21.54 -15.43 12.57
C ARG A 201 -21.71 -16.77 11.86
N VAL A 202 -20.60 -17.32 11.38
CA VAL A 202 -20.51 -18.64 10.72
C VAL A 202 -19.51 -19.58 11.40
N HIS A 203 -18.66 -19.08 12.29
CA HIS A 203 -17.69 -19.88 13.05
C HIS A 203 -17.89 -19.74 14.57
N SER A 204 -17.65 -20.82 15.32
CA SER A 204 -17.55 -20.79 16.79
C SER A 204 -16.21 -20.16 17.23
N ASP A 205 -16.06 -19.82 18.51
CA ASP A 205 -14.82 -19.22 19.00
C ASP A 205 -13.64 -20.20 18.95
N GLU A 206 -13.93 -21.49 19.18
CA GLU A 206 -12.96 -22.58 19.06
C GLU A 206 -12.50 -22.73 17.60
N ALA A 207 -13.44 -22.67 16.65
CA ALA A 207 -13.12 -22.71 15.23
C ALA A 207 -12.27 -21.51 14.81
N VAL A 208 -12.61 -20.30 15.28
CA VAL A 208 -11.82 -19.08 15.00
C VAL A 208 -10.40 -19.21 15.55
N ARG A 209 -10.22 -19.71 16.78
CA ARG A 209 -8.89 -19.94 17.37
C ARG A 209 -8.09 -20.96 16.56
N PHE A 210 -8.69 -22.09 16.21
CA PHE A 210 -8.05 -23.12 15.40
C PHE A 210 -7.62 -22.60 14.02
N LEU A 211 -8.54 -21.94 13.31
CA LEU A 211 -8.26 -21.36 11.99
C LEU A 211 -7.20 -20.24 12.06
N SER A 212 -7.21 -19.43 13.12
CA SER A 212 -6.20 -18.40 13.34
C SER A 212 -4.81 -19.02 13.53
N MET A 213 -4.69 -20.08 14.35
CA MET A 213 -3.43 -20.80 14.53
C MET A 213 -2.90 -21.34 13.19
N LEU A 214 -3.76 -21.96 12.38
CA LEU A 214 -3.36 -22.48 11.07
C LEU A 214 -2.96 -21.36 10.11
N ALA A 215 -3.72 -20.26 10.09
CA ALA A 215 -3.42 -19.12 9.23
C ALA A 215 -2.11 -18.40 9.64
N GLU A 216 -1.76 -18.39 10.93
CA GLU A 216 -0.51 -17.79 11.40
C GLU A 216 0.73 -18.62 11.08
N GLU A 217 0.55 -19.93 10.93
CA GLU A 217 1.60 -20.87 10.59
C GLU A 217 2.09 -20.66 9.15
N ARG A 218 3.40 -20.49 8.98
CA ARG A 218 3.97 -20.20 7.66
C ARG A 218 3.88 -21.38 6.73
N GLY A 219 4.06 -22.58 7.27
CA GLY A 219 4.00 -23.82 6.52
C GLY A 219 2.64 -24.04 5.84
N THR A 220 1.58 -23.39 6.34
CA THR A 220 0.26 -23.37 5.69
C THR A 220 0.33 -22.76 4.29
N TRP A 221 1.14 -21.73 4.10
CA TRP A 221 1.09 -20.90 2.89
C TRP A 221 2.29 -21.07 1.94
N HIS A 222 3.47 -21.40 2.48
CA HIS A 222 4.70 -21.54 1.71
C HIS A 222 5.59 -22.67 2.25
N VAL A 223 6.30 -23.35 1.34
CA VAL A 223 7.17 -24.50 1.68
C VAL A 223 8.54 -24.05 2.21
N GLU A 224 9.07 -22.93 1.72
CA GLU A 224 10.33 -22.34 2.18
C GLU A 224 10.06 -21.16 3.13
N ALA A 225 10.34 -21.33 4.42
CA ALA A 225 10.02 -20.38 5.48
C ALA A 225 11.02 -19.21 5.63
N VAL A 226 11.49 -18.62 4.53
CA VAL A 226 12.52 -17.56 4.63
C VAL A 226 11.90 -16.21 4.99
N VAL A 227 12.18 -15.72 6.21
CA VAL A 227 12.11 -14.29 6.52
C VAL A 227 13.33 -13.60 5.97
N VAL A 228 13.08 -12.55 5.18
CA VAL A 228 14.05 -11.47 5.02
C VAL A 228 13.92 -10.57 6.26
N ASN A 229 14.92 -10.57 7.13
CA ASN A 229 15.02 -9.74 8.35
C ASN A 229 14.97 -8.22 8.08
N ASP A 230 14.72 -7.77 6.85
CA ASP A 230 14.71 -6.37 6.44
C ASP A 230 13.30 -5.72 6.44
N THR A 231 12.24 -6.37 6.93
CA THR A 231 10.88 -5.76 6.91
C THR A 231 10.83 -4.38 7.57
N LEU A 232 11.36 -4.26 8.78
CA LEU A 232 11.39 -2.98 9.50
C LEU A 232 12.25 -1.94 8.78
N ARG A 233 13.36 -2.36 8.17
CA ARG A 233 14.26 -1.47 7.42
C ARG A 233 13.57 -0.89 6.19
N HIS A 234 12.85 -1.71 5.42
CA HIS A 234 12.10 -1.24 4.26
C HIS A 234 10.97 -0.29 4.67
N VAL A 235 10.23 -0.61 5.73
CA VAL A 235 9.17 0.27 6.26
C VAL A 235 9.74 1.63 6.64
N GLN A 236 10.82 1.69 7.42
CA GLN A 236 11.45 2.95 7.83
C GLN A 236 11.97 3.78 6.63
N ARG A 237 12.56 3.11 5.63
CA ARG A 237 13.01 3.77 4.39
C ARG A 237 11.83 4.33 3.60
N PHE A 238 10.74 3.58 3.49
CA PHE A 238 9.54 4.01 2.80
C PHE A 238 8.87 5.20 3.51
N GLU A 239 8.75 5.17 4.84
CA GLU A 239 8.22 6.30 5.62
C GLU A 239 9.09 7.56 5.49
N ARG A 240 10.41 7.40 5.39
CA ARG A 240 11.30 8.53 5.08
C ARG A 240 10.97 9.11 3.70
N LEU A 241 10.81 8.27 2.68
CA LEU A 241 10.43 8.70 1.33
C LEU A 241 9.08 9.44 1.35
N GLU A 242 8.08 8.91 2.05
CA GLU A 242 6.77 9.54 2.21
C GLU A 242 6.87 10.95 2.86
N ARG A 243 7.65 11.07 3.93
CA ARG A 243 7.93 12.37 4.56
C ARG A 243 8.62 13.34 3.60
N GLU A 244 9.59 12.88 2.82
CA GLU A 244 10.28 13.70 1.82
C GLU A 244 9.34 14.19 0.72
N ILE A 245 8.42 13.33 0.24
CA ILE A 245 7.40 13.70 -0.75
C ILE A 245 6.48 14.78 -0.17
N GLY A 246 6.00 14.59 1.06
CA GLY A 246 5.16 15.56 1.75
C GLY A 246 5.85 16.91 1.94
N GLN A 247 7.13 16.90 2.35
CA GLN A 247 7.94 18.12 2.51
C GLN A 247 8.18 18.83 1.17
N ALA A 248 8.52 18.08 0.11
CA ALA A 248 8.72 18.63 -1.23
C ALA A 248 7.44 19.30 -1.76
N ALA A 249 6.29 18.64 -1.60
CA ALA A 249 4.99 19.18 -2.00
C ALA A 249 4.64 20.46 -1.21
N ARG A 250 4.93 20.51 0.10
CA ARG A 250 4.75 21.72 0.92
C ARG A 250 5.66 22.86 0.43
N ARG A 251 6.95 22.59 0.19
CA ARG A 251 7.91 23.58 -0.35
C ARG A 251 7.46 24.12 -1.70
N LYS A 252 7.08 23.25 -2.63
CA LYS A 252 6.56 23.64 -3.95
C LYS A 252 5.34 24.57 -3.83
N ARG A 253 4.40 24.28 -2.92
CA ARG A 253 3.25 25.16 -2.65
C ARG A 253 3.66 26.51 -2.07
N MET A 254 4.56 26.53 -1.08
CA MET A 254 5.07 27.77 -0.49
C MET A 254 5.79 28.63 -1.53
N MET A 255 6.63 28.02 -2.36
CA MET A 255 7.37 28.71 -3.40
C MET A 255 6.45 29.28 -4.48
N ARG A 256 5.42 28.53 -4.91
CA ARG A 256 4.38 29.06 -5.82
C ARG A 256 3.66 30.27 -5.23
N ARG A 257 3.36 30.26 -3.93
CA ARG A 257 2.77 31.41 -3.23
C ARG A 257 3.73 32.59 -3.18
N ALA A 258 5.00 32.37 -2.83
CA ALA A 258 6.02 33.41 -2.78
C ALA A 258 6.24 34.07 -4.15
N VAL A 259 6.31 33.27 -5.22
CA VAL A 259 6.40 33.78 -6.61
C VAL A 259 5.16 34.58 -6.98
N ALA A 260 3.95 34.10 -6.64
CA ALA A 260 2.72 34.86 -6.89
C ALA A 260 2.70 36.20 -6.15
N VAL A 261 3.12 36.24 -4.88
CA VAL A 261 3.25 37.48 -4.10
C VAL A 261 4.28 38.41 -4.72
N ALA A 262 5.45 37.90 -5.12
CA ALA A 262 6.50 38.69 -5.75
C ALA A 262 6.02 39.31 -7.07
N VAL A 263 5.37 38.52 -7.94
CA VAL A 263 4.81 38.99 -9.21
C VAL A 263 3.75 40.07 -9.00
N LEU A 264 2.92 39.97 -7.96
CA LEU A 264 1.91 40.98 -7.62
C LEU A 264 2.50 42.24 -6.95
N ALA A 265 3.62 42.11 -6.23
CA ALA A 265 4.29 43.22 -5.56
C ALA A 265 4.98 44.17 -6.56
N VAL A 266 5.48 43.67 -7.69
CA VAL A 266 6.13 44.49 -8.73
C VAL A 266 5.21 45.61 -9.28
N PRO A 267 3.98 45.34 -9.76
CA PRO A 267 3.08 46.39 -10.22
C PRO A 267 2.56 47.28 -9.08
N ALA A 268 2.42 46.76 -7.86
CA ALA A 268 2.02 47.58 -6.70
C ALA A 268 3.09 48.62 -6.33
N GLY A 269 4.37 48.24 -6.37
CA GLY A 269 5.50 49.16 -6.18
C GLY A 269 5.59 50.21 -7.29
N ALA A 270 5.35 49.82 -8.54
CA ALA A 270 5.31 50.76 -9.67
C ALA A 270 4.15 51.76 -9.56
N LEU A 271 2.96 51.29 -9.15
CA LEU A 271 1.80 52.16 -8.91
C LEU A 271 2.05 53.14 -7.75
N LEU A 272 2.60 52.67 -6.62
CA LEU A 272 2.95 53.54 -5.50
C LEU A 272 3.99 54.60 -5.89
N GLY A 273 5.02 54.22 -6.65
CA GLY A 273 6.00 55.16 -7.19
C GLY A 273 5.38 56.19 -8.14
N TYR A 274 4.45 55.77 -9.01
CA TYR A 274 3.72 56.65 -9.92
C TYR A 274 2.85 57.67 -9.18
N TRP A 275 2.08 57.23 -8.18
CA TRP A 275 1.26 58.12 -7.36
C TRP A 275 2.09 59.11 -6.54
N TRP A 276 3.24 58.67 -6.02
CA TRP A 276 4.14 59.56 -5.29
C TRP A 276 4.76 60.62 -6.21
N ALA A 277 5.13 60.27 -7.44
CA ALA A 277 5.64 61.21 -8.44
C ALA A 277 4.58 62.26 -8.85
N ILE A 278 3.32 61.84 -9.03
CA ILE A 278 2.20 62.77 -9.31
C ILE A 278 1.99 63.73 -8.14
N ALA A 279 1.95 63.22 -6.91
CA ALA A 279 1.75 64.05 -5.73
C ALA A 279 2.89 65.07 -5.54
N GLY A 280 4.14 64.66 -5.79
CA GLY A 280 5.30 65.56 -5.75
C GLY A 280 5.22 66.66 -6.80
N ALA A 281 4.85 66.33 -8.04
CA ALA A 281 4.70 67.30 -9.12
C ALA A 281 3.59 68.33 -8.85
N ALA A 282 2.48 67.90 -8.25
CA ALA A 282 1.38 68.80 -7.88
C ALA A 282 1.76 69.81 -6.77
N LEU A 283 2.61 69.39 -5.83
CA LEU A 283 3.11 70.25 -4.75
C LEU A 283 4.11 71.30 -5.25
N THR A 284 4.93 70.98 -6.26
CA THR A 284 5.88 71.94 -6.86
C THR A 284 5.24 72.94 -7.82
N ALA A 285 4.06 72.64 -8.38
CA ALA A 285 3.34 73.52 -9.29
C ALA A 285 2.47 74.57 -8.59
N SER A 286 2.32 74.46 -7.26
CA SER A 286 1.47 75.32 -6.41
C SER A 286 2.27 76.28 -5.51
N SER A 287 3.59 76.34 -5.68
CA SER A 287 4.55 77.23 -5.03
C SER A 287 5.19 78.17 -6.04
#